data_AF-A0A2E8DBY2-F1
#
_entry.id   AF-A0A2E8DBY2-F1
#
_cell.length_a   1.000
_cell.length_b   1.000
_cell.length_c   1.000
_cell.angle_alpha   90.00
_cell.angle_beta   90.00
_cell.angle_gamma   90.00
#
_symmetry.space_group_name_H-M   'P 1'
#
loop_
_entity.id
_entity.type
_entity.pdbx_description
1 polymer ?
#
loop_
_entity_poly.entity_id
_entity_poly.type
_entity_poly.pdbx_seq_one_letter_code
_entity_poly.pdbx_strand_id
1 'polypeptide(L)'
;MTLVLRFGLALESTRDTASTIGWLTGGVRIHHGYCGALLVLVGFGLSQHVSKATKLLYIVGWALFFSDMIHHFFILWPITGSPQFDLFYPA
;
A
#
# COMPACT_ATOMS: atom_id res chain seq x y z
N MET A 1 -8.30 2.49 -5.24
CA MET A 1 -9.16 3.63 -4.83
C MET A 1 -8.52 4.99 -5.12
N THR A 2 -7.21 5.11 -4.99
CA THR A 2 -6.39 6.29 -5.28
C THR A 2 -6.52 6.86 -6.71
N LEU A 3 -6.64 6.05 -7.77
CA LEU A 3 -6.79 6.57 -9.14
C LEU A 3 -8.10 7.32 -9.38
N VAL A 4 -9.23 6.77 -8.91
CA VAL A 4 -10.55 7.38 -9.10
C VAL A 4 -10.67 8.66 -8.29
N LEU A 5 -10.18 8.68 -7.05
CA LEU A 5 -10.23 9.87 -6.21
C LEU A 5 -9.23 10.94 -6.68
N ARG A 6 -8.02 10.54 -7.11
CA ARG A 6 -6.99 11.48 -7.55
C ARG A 6 -7.23 12.06 -8.94
N PHE A 7 -7.71 11.27 -9.90
CA PHE A 7 -7.96 11.75 -11.26
C PHE A 7 -9.42 12.09 -11.53
N GLY A 8 -10.37 11.54 -10.76
CA GLY A 8 -11.79 11.87 -10.85
C GLY A 8 -12.23 13.01 -9.94
N LEU A 9 -11.63 13.15 -8.74
CA LEU A 9 -11.97 14.20 -7.77
C LEU A 9 -10.79 15.15 -7.43
N ALA A 10 -9.64 15.02 -8.10
CA ALA A 10 -8.43 15.82 -7.86
C ALA A 10 -7.92 15.79 -6.41
N LEU A 11 -8.23 14.71 -5.67
CA LEU A 11 -7.82 14.53 -4.27
C LEU A 11 -6.43 13.91 -4.19
N GLU A 12 -5.51 14.55 -3.47
CA GLU A 12 -4.17 14.05 -3.24
C GLU A 12 -4.00 13.70 -1.76
N SER A 13 -3.60 12.47 -1.44
CA SER A 13 -3.39 12.08 -0.03
C SER A 13 -2.32 12.94 0.66
N THR A 14 -1.36 13.47 -0.10
CA THR A 14 -0.30 14.34 0.41
C THR A 14 -0.81 15.73 0.78
N ARG A 15 -1.80 16.25 0.04
CA ARG A 15 -2.38 17.58 0.29
C ARG A 15 -3.57 17.52 1.25
N ASP A 16 -4.44 16.52 1.07
CA ASP A 16 -5.80 16.53 1.61
C ASP A 16 -5.95 15.60 2.83
N THR A 17 -5.03 14.65 3.06
CA THR A 17 -5.08 13.76 4.24
C THR A 17 -3.88 13.84 5.18
N ALA A 18 -2.81 14.56 4.80
CA ALA A 18 -1.62 14.72 5.64
C ALA A 18 -1.90 15.41 6.98
N SER A 19 -2.76 16.43 7.02
CA SER A 19 -3.07 17.19 8.23
C SER A 19 -3.96 16.45 9.23
N THR A 20 -4.83 15.55 8.76
CA THR A 20 -5.82 14.85 9.60
C THR A 20 -5.40 13.41 9.88
N ILE A 21 -5.13 12.62 8.83
CA ILE A 21 -4.74 11.21 8.98
C ILE A 21 -3.27 11.12 9.42
N GLY A 22 -2.40 12.00 8.90
CA GLY A 22 -1.00 12.03 9.28
C GLY A 22 -0.79 12.30 10.77
N TRP A 23 -1.59 13.16 11.42
CA TRP A 23 -1.48 13.34 12.87
C TRP A 23 -1.93 12.09 13.65
N LEU A 24 -3.03 11.46 13.22
CA LEU A 24 -3.57 10.25 13.85
C LEU A 24 -2.64 9.04 13.73
N THR A 25 -1.86 8.93 12.65
CA THR A 25 -0.91 7.85 12.42
C THR A 25 0.53 8.20 12.83
N GLY A 26 0.75 9.32 13.51
CA GLY A 26 2.09 9.77 13.90
C GLY A 26 3.02 10.07 12.71
N GLY A 27 2.44 10.44 11.56
CA GLY A 27 3.13 10.76 10.32
C GLY A 27 3.34 9.54 9.41
N VAL A 28 2.96 8.33 9.83
CA VAL A 28 3.16 7.11 9.03
C VAL A 28 2.11 7.01 7.93
N ARG A 29 2.55 6.75 6.71
CA ARG A 29 1.69 6.43 5.57
C ARG A 29 1.50 4.93 5.47
N ILE A 30 0.25 4.48 5.62
CA ILE A 30 -0.08 3.06 5.49
C ILE A 30 -0.41 2.76 4.03
N HIS A 31 0.54 2.12 3.34
CA HIS A 31 0.33 1.54 2.03
C HIS A 31 -0.19 0.12 2.16
N HIS A 32 -1.14 -0.28 1.31
CA HIS A 32 -1.68 -1.64 1.34
C HIS A 32 -0.62 -2.67 0.95
N GLY A 33 0.43 -2.25 0.23
CA GLY A 33 1.59 -3.07 -0.07
C GLY A 33 2.41 -3.44 1.18
N TYR A 34 2.47 -2.58 2.21
CA TYR A 34 3.13 -2.91 3.47
C TYR A 34 2.38 -4.02 4.22
N CYS A 35 1.05 -3.94 4.25
CA CYS A 35 0.21 -5.02 4.77
C CYS A 35 0.40 -6.32 3.97
N GLY A 36 0.47 -6.21 2.64
CA GLY A 36 0.75 -7.35 1.75
C GLY A 36 2.09 -8.02 2.07
N ALA A 37 3.16 -7.24 2.20
CA ALA A 37 4.49 -7.74 2.57
C ALA A 37 4.50 -8.42 3.94
N LEU A 38 3.84 -7.82 4.94
CA LEU A 38 3.72 -8.42 6.27
C LEU A 38 2.99 -9.77 6.23
N LEU A 39 1.89 -9.89 5.47
CA LEU A 39 1.16 -11.15 5.31
C LEU A 39 2.02 -12.24 4.65
N VAL A 40 2.85 -11.88 3.68
CA VAL A 40 3.81 -12.82 3.06
C VAL A 40 4.84 -13.30 4.08
N LEU A 41 5.40 -12.39 4.89
CA LEU A 41 6.36 -12.74 5.94
C LEU A 41 5.74 -13.64 7.02
N VAL A 42 4.50 -13.36 7.43
CA VAL A 42 3.75 -14.21 8.37
C VAL A 42 3.49 -15.59 7.74
N GLY A 43 3.10 -15.64 6.47
CA GLY A 43 2.94 -16.90 5.72
C GLY A 43 4.24 -17.72 5.66
N PHE A 44 5.39 -17.06 5.57
CA PHE A 44 6.71 -17.69 5.61
C PHE A 44 7.03 -18.27 6.98
N GLY A 45 6.79 -17.52 8.06
CA GLY A 45 6.97 -18.03 9.43
C GLY A 45 6.07 -19.23 9.76
N LEU A 46 4.87 -19.29 9.18
CA LEU A 46 3.90 -20.38 9.34
C LEU A 46 4.07 -21.52 8.33
N SER A 47 5.12 -21.49 7.49
CA SER A 47 5.33 -22.45 6.40
C SER A 47 5.62 -23.89 6.83
N GLN A 48 5.88 -24.11 8.12
CA GLN A 48 6.05 -25.43 8.74
C GLN A 48 4.84 -26.36 8.50
N HIS A 49 3.65 -25.78 8.30
CA HIS A 49 2.45 -26.52 7.89
C HIS A 49 1.77 -25.83 6.70
N VAL A 50 1.86 -26.45 5.51
CA VAL A 50 1.15 -25.99 4.31
C VAL A 50 -0.36 -26.24 4.49
N SER A 51 -1.02 -25.28 5.14
CA SER A 51 -2.47 -25.30 5.37
C SER A 51 -3.20 -24.45 4.33
N LYS A 52 -4.53 -24.58 4.26
CA LYS A 52 -5.37 -23.68 3.46
C LYS A 52 -5.19 -22.22 3.87
N ALA A 53 -4.99 -21.96 5.17
CA ALA A 53 -4.75 -20.62 5.70
C ALA A 53 -3.41 -20.05 5.21
N THR A 54 -2.33 -20.84 5.22
CA THR A 54 -1.01 -20.43 4.71
C THR A 54 -1.08 -20.09 3.21
N LYS A 55 -1.81 -20.88 2.41
CA LYS A 55 -2.03 -20.58 0.99
C LYS A 55 -2.81 -19.28 0.80
N LEU A 56 -3.86 -19.06 1.58
CA LEU A 56 -4.65 -17.83 1.51
C LEU A 56 -3.82 -16.60 1.90
N LEU A 57 -3.00 -16.70 2.95
CA LEU A 57 -2.08 -15.63 3.36
C LEU A 57 -1.14 -15.24 2.22
N TYR A 58 -0.57 -16.20 1.50
CA TYR A 58 0.28 -15.90 0.35
C TYR A 58 -0.49 -15.27 -0.80
N ILE A 59 -1.66 -15.80 -1.16
CA ILE A 59 -2.47 -15.26 -2.26
C ILE A 59 -2.84 -13.80 -1.96
N VAL A 60 -3.38 -13.53 -0.77
CA VAL A 60 -3.79 -12.19 -0.36
C VAL A 60 -2.56 -11.28 -0.20
N GLY A 61 -1.50 -11.76 0.45
CA GLY A 61 -0.28 -10.99 0.68
C GLY A 61 0.38 -10.55 -0.62
N TRP A 62 0.60 -11.48 -1.56
CA TRP A 62 1.16 -11.16 -2.87
C TRP A 62 0.23 -10.29 -3.70
N ALA A 63 -1.08 -10.55 -3.69
CA ALA A 63 -2.04 -9.73 -4.43
C ALA A 63 -2.02 -8.27 -3.95
N LEU A 64 -2.03 -8.05 -2.63
CA LEU A 64 -1.95 -6.71 -2.05
C LEU A 64 -0.61 -6.03 -2.35
N PHE A 65 0.51 -6.74 -2.17
CA PHE A 65 1.84 -6.23 -2.45
C PHE A 65 1.99 -5.80 -3.91
N PHE A 66 1.72 -6.72 -4.85
CA PHE A 66 1.87 -6.41 -6.27
C PHE A 66 0.85 -5.40 -6.77
N SER A 67 -0.40 -5.45 -6.29
CA SER A 67 -1.40 -4.44 -6.66
C SER A 67 -0.92 -3.04 -6.30
N ASP A 68 -0.35 -2.86 -5.12
CA ASP A 68 0.16 -1.57 -4.63
C ASP A 68 1.44 -1.15 -5.37
N MET A 69 2.38 -2.07 -5.62
CA MET A 69 3.60 -1.80 -6.38
C MET A 69 3.29 -1.38 -7.83
N ILE A 70 2.42 -2.14 -8.51
CA ILE A 70 1.98 -1.81 -9.87
C ILE A 70 1.31 -0.44 -9.88
N HIS A 71 0.44 -0.19 -8.91
CA HIS A 71 -0.25 1.08 -8.81
C HIS A 71 0.70 2.27 -8.67
N HIS A 72 1.62 2.24 -7.71
CA HIS A 72 2.51 3.36 -7.41
C HIS A 72 3.60 3.52 -8.46
N PHE A 73 4.24 2.44 -8.89
CA PHE A 73 5.43 2.51 -9.76
C PHE A 73 5.12 2.38 -11.25
N PHE A 74 4.08 1.64 -11.65
CA PHE A 74 3.77 1.43 -13.07
C PHE A 74 2.64 2.31 -13.58
N ILE A 75 1.73 2.78 -12.70
CA ILE A 75 0.62 3.65 -13.12
C ILE A 75 0.87 5.09 -12.67
N LEU A 76 1.04 5.31 -11.37
CA LEU A 76 1.01 6.64 -10.77
C LEU A 76 2.31 7.41 -11.04
N TRP A 77 3.46 6.73 -11.04
CA TRP A 77 4.76 7.35 -11.35
C TRP A 77 4.84 7.88 -12.80
N PRO A 78 4.52 7.12 -13.87
CA PRO A 78 4.53 7.66 -15.23
C PRO A 78 3.58 8.84 -15.45
N ILE A 79 2.44 8.87 -14.75
CA ILE A 79 1.44 9.93 -14.93
C ILE A 79 1.79 11.19 -14.14
N THR A 80 2.33 11.04 -12.93
CA THR A 80 2.47 12.15 -11.96
C THR A 80 3.92 12.54 -11.67
N GLY A 81 4.89 11.84 -12.23
CA GLY A 81 6.32 12.08 -12.04
C GLY A 81 6.89 11.61 -10.70
N SER A 82 6.04 11.20 -9.75
CA SER A 82 6.44 10.62 -8.47
C SER A 82 5.58 9.38 -8.13
N PRO A 83 6.17 8.30 -7.60
CA PRO A 83 5.41 7.13 -7.16
C PRO A 83 4.57 7.41 -5.90
N GLN A 84 4.80 8.52 -5.19
CA GLN A 84 4.15 8.83 -3.90
C GLN A 84 4.19 7.66 -2.91
N PHE A 85 5.35 7.00 -2.82
CA PHE A 85 5.57 5.78 -2.05
C PHE A 85 6.45 6.08 -0.82
N ASP A 86 6.06 7.10 -0.06
CA ASP A 86 6.78 7.58 1.10
C ASP A 86 6.30 6.86 2.37
N LEU A 87 7.23 6.39 3.20
CA LEU A 87 6.89 5.74 4.48
C LEU A 87 6.28 6.73 5.48
N PHE A 88 6.70 7.99 5.40
CA PHE A 88 6.17 9.10 6.18
C PHE A 88 5.53 10.13 5.25
N TYR A 89 4.53 10.86 5.72
CA TYR A 89 4.04 12.02 4.99
C TYR A 89 5.20 13.02 4.81
N PRO A 90 5.50 13.49 3.59
CA PRO A 90 6.54 14.48 3.37
C PRO A 90 6.16 15.79 4.08
N ALA A 91 7.18 16.45 4.66
CA ALA A 91 7.06 17.72 5.39
C ALA A 91 6.83 18.91 4.45
#